data_AF-A0A833SSG3-F1
#
_entry.id   AF-A0A833SSG3-F1
#
_cell.length_a   1.000
_cell.length_b   1.000
_cell.length_c   1.000
_cell.angle_alpha   90.00
_cell.angle_beta   90.00
_cell.angle_gamma   90.00
#
_symmetry.space_group_name_H-M   'P 1'
#
loop_
_entity.id
_entity.type
_entity.pdbx_description
1 polymer ?
#
loop_
_entity_poly.entity_id
_entity_poly.type
_entity_poly.pdbx_seq_one_letter_code
_entity_poly.pdbx_strand_id
1 'polypeptide(L)'
;MSLIPLKTTVKALDEHQRYLFVTYRVRTNLHDANDHVSLNIRHFDYGNREEWLNWRKQFEYIRKLKGWQEAPELYQNVRILLRGAALVRFESANSAVMGNEDVEHFDETLQRMTAMYFPKRPASKIRQ
;
A
#
# COMPACT_ATOMS: atom_id res chain seq x y z
N MET A 1 15.61 27.30 24.61
CA MET A 1 15.80 26.48 23.39
C MET A 1 14.48 26.51 22.61
N SER A 2 14.44 27.20 21.47
CA SER A 2 13.23 27.28 20.64
C SER A 2 13.12 26.06 19.72
N LEU A 3 12.01 25.33 19.81
CA LEU A 3 11.66 24.28 18.88
C LEU A 3 11.48 24.88 17.48
N ILE A 4 12.30 24.44 16.52
CA ILE A 4 12.14 24.79 15.11
C ILE A 4 10.83 24.14 14.64
N PRO A 5 9.84 24.90 14.13
CA PRO A 5 8.64 24.30 13.58
C PRO A 5 9.04 23.54 12.32
N LEU A 6 8.85 22.22 12.30
CA LEU A 6 8.89 21.43 11.08
C LEU A 6 7.80 21.97 10.16
N LYS A 7 8.17 22.83 9.20
CA LYS A 7 7.30 23.23 8.09
C LYS A 7 7.11 22.02 7.19
N THR A 8 6.16 21.15 7.56
CA THR A 8 5.68 20.08 6.69
C THR A 8 4.94 20.75 5.54
N THR A 9 5.63 20.98 4.44
CA THR A 9 5.05 21.62 3.27
C THR A 9 4.21 20.57 2.56
N VAL A 10 2.94 20.47 2.91
CA VAL A 10 1.98 19.62 2.21
C VAL A 10 1.67 20.30 0.88
N LYS A 11 2.35 19.88 -0.20
CA LYS A 11 1.95 20.32 -1.54
C LYS A 11 0.53 19.82 -1.77
N ALA A 12 -0.39 20.76 -2.04
CA ALA A 12 -1.74 20.42 -2.48
C ALA A 12 -1.64 19.56 -3.75
N LEU A 13 -2.45 18.51 -3.86
CA LEU A 13 -2.54 17.76 -5.11
C LEU A 13 -3.09 18.64 -6.21
N ASP A 14 -2.44 18.59 -7.36
CA ASP A 14 -3.01 19.08 -8.61
C ASP A 14 -4.38 18.44 -8.83
N GLU A 15 -5.40 19.27 -9.09
CA GLU A 15 -6.77 18.82 -9.29
C GLU A 15 -6.87 17.82 -10.46
N HIS A 16 -6.02 18.00 -11.48
CA HIS A 16 -5.94 17.11 -12.64
C HIS A 16 -5.37 15.74 -12.30
N GLN A 17 -4.75 15.54 -11.13
CA GLN A 17 -4.16 14.27 -10.72
C GLN A 17 -4.91 13.59 -9.59
N ARG A 18 -6.00 14.18 -9.07
CA ARG A 18 -6.76 13.60 -7.95
C ARG A 18 -7.23 12.17 -8.21
N TYR A 19 -7.55 11.81 -9.45
CA TYR A 19 -7.97 10.46 -9.82
C TYR A 19 -6.88 9.38 -9.64
N LEU A 20 -5.61 9.80 -9.48
CA LEU A 20 -4.46 8.92 -9.25
C LEU A 20 -4.25 8.59 -7.77
N PHE A 21 -5.00 9.22 -6.85
CA PHE A 21 -4.78 9.08 -5.42
C PHE A 21 -6.09 8.78 -4.68
N VAL A 22 -5.96 8.10 -3.55
CA VAL A 22 -7.00 7.97 -2.54
C VAL A 22 -6.62 8.84 -1.36
N THR A 23 -7.52 9.74 -0.98
CA THR A 23 -7.34 10.62 0.18
C THR A 23 -7.97 9.99 1.42
N TYR A 24 -7.16 9.72 2.43
CA TYR A 24 -7.61 9.28 3.74
C TYR A 24 -7.55 10.44 4.73
N ARG A 25 -8.63 10.63 5.48
CA ARG A 25 -8.61 11.46 6.69
C ARG A 25 -8.28 10.57 7.90
N VAL A 26 -7.24 10.97 8.62
CA VAL A 26 -6.74 10.31 9.83
C VAL A 26 -6.79 11.31 10.97
N ARG A 27 -7.40 10.94 12.09
CA ARG A 27 -7.41 11.77 13.29
C ARG A 27 -6.03 11.77 13.92
N THR A 28 -5.52 12.95 14.26
CA THR A 28 -4.25 13.11 14.98
C THR A 28 -4.45 13.19 16.49
N ASN A 29 -5.61 13.67 16.92
CA ASN A 29 -6.04 13.65 18.31
C ASN A 29 -7.33 12.84 18.43
N LEU A 30 -7.35 11.86 19.34
CA LEU A 30 -8.54 11.03 19.58
C LEU A 30 -9.65 11.78 20.36
N HIS A 31 -9.29 12.87 21.04
CA HIS A 31 -10.20 13.69 21.85
C HIS A 31 -10.76 14.90 21.09
N ASP A 32 -10.23 15.22 19.91
CA ASP A 32 -10.75 16.28 19.03
C ASP A 32 -11.10 15.69 17.66
N ALA A 33 -12.39 15.56 17.38
CA ALA A 33 -12.87 15.00 16.13
C ALA A 33 -12.55 15.88 14.90
N ASN A 34 -12.25 17.16 15.10
CA ASN A 34 -11.88 18.09 14.03
C ASN A 34 -10.38 18.09 13.74
N ASP A 35 -9.55 17.55 14.62
CA ASP A 35 -8.11 17.47 14.42
C ASP A 35 -7.75 16.25 13.56
N HIS A 36 -7.51 16.52 12.27
CA HIS A 36 -7.23 15.49 11.29
C HIS A 36 -6.17 15.93 10.29
N VAL A 37 -5.40 14.96 9.83
CA VAL A 37 -4.50 15.08 8.68
C VAL A 37 -5.09 14.35 7.47
N SER A 38 -4.82 14.89 6.29
CA SER A 38 -5.16 14.23 5.03
C SER A 38 -3.92 13.56 4.47
N LEU A 39 -4.01 12.26 4.20
CA LEU A 39 -2.97 11.45 3.59
C LEU A 39 -3.41 11.03 2.20
N ASN A 40 -2.55 11.23 1.21
CA ASN A 40 -2.83 10.87 -0.17
C ASN A 40 -1.95 9.70 -0.55
N ILE A 41 -2.58 8.56 -0.79
CA ILE A 41 -1.90 7.33 -1.20
C ILE A 41 -2.17 7.15 -2.68
N ARG A 42 -1.10 7.03 -3.47
CA ARG A 42 -1.24 6.85 -4.92
C ARG A 42 -1.79 5.45 -5.20
N HIS A 43 -2.69 5.35 -6.17
CA HIS A 43 -3.03 4.06 -6.74
C HIS A 43 -1.78 3.42 -7.35
N PHE A 44 -1.66 2.10 -7.23
CA PHE A 44 -0.61 1.34 -7.88
C PHE A 44 -1.20 0.46 -8.98
N ASP A 45 -0.72 0.67 -10.21
CA ASP A 45 -1.16 -0.06 -11.40
C ASP A 45 -0.02 -0.91 -11.97
N TYR A 46 1.13 -0.28 -12.21
CA TYR A 46 2.37 -0.94 -12.59
C TYR A 46 3.54 -0.14 -12.06
N GLY A 47 4.72 -0.77 -12.04
CA GLY A 47 5.95 -0.12 -11.63
C GLY A 47 7.10 -1.11 -11.52
N ASN A 48 8.29 -0.56 -11.31
CA ASN A 48 9.48 -1.32 -10.99
C ASN A 48 9.51 -1.72 -9.50
N ARG A 49 10.58 -2.44 -9.11
CA ARG A 49 10.79 -2.90 -7.74
C ARG A 49 10.73 -1.77 -6.70
N GLU A 50 11.36 -0.64 -6.97
CA GLU A 50 11.43 0.48 -6.03
C GLU A 50 10.05 1.12 -5.84
N GLU A 51 9.32 1.32 -6.93
CA GLU A 51 7.96 1.86 -6.90
C GLU A 51 7.01 0.94 -6.13
N TRP A 52 7.09 -0.37 -6.33
CA TRP A 52 6.33 -1.36 -5.56
C TRP A 52 6.65 -1.31 -4.06
N LEU A 53 7.93 -1.29 -3.71
CA LEU A 53 8.36 -1.23 -2.31
C LEU A 53 7.94 0.07 -1.63
N ASN A 54 7.99 1.19 -2.35
CA ASN A 54 7.51 2.47 -1.83
C ASN A 54 6.00 2.43 -1.58
N TRP A 55 5.23 1.89 -2.53
CA TRP A 55 3.79 1.73 -2.35
C TRP A 55 3.45 0.79 -1.17
N ARG A 56 4.16 -0.34 -1.03
CA ARG A 56 4.02 -1.26 0.13
C ARG A 56 4.22 -0.54 1.46
N LYS A 57 5.26 0.31 1.57
CA LYS A 57 5.49 1.12 2.78
C LYS A 57 4.35 2.08 3.06
N GLN A 58 3.79 2.72 2.03
CA GLN A 58 2.65 3.63 2.17
C GLN A 58 1.39 2.87 2.60
N PHE A 59 1.13 1.69 2.03
CA PHE A 59 0.02 0.82 2.41
C PHE A 59 0.11 0.40 3.90
N GLU A 60 1.28 -0.08 4.34
CA GLU A 60 1.49 -0.45 5.74
C GLU A 60 1.36 0.74 6.70
N TYR A 61 1.79 1.93 6.27
CA TYR A 61 1.63 3.14 7.07
C TYR A 61 0.15 3.51 7.26
N ILE A 62 -0.66 3.50 6.19
CA ILE A 62 -2.08 3.81 6.30
C ILE A 62 -2.86 2.70 7.04
N ARG A 63 -2.50 1.42 6.86
CA ARG A 63 -3.04 0.28 7.63
C ARG A 63 -2.93 0.54 9.13
N LYS A 64 -1.74 0.94 9.59
CA LYS A 64 -1.49 1.25 11.02
C LYS A 64 -2.27 2.47 11.50
N LEU A 65 -2.29 3.55 10.71
CA LEU A 65 -2.97 4.79 11.09
C LEU A 65 -4.49 4.66 11.15
N LYS A 66 -5.07 3.84 10.27
CA LYS A 66 -6.53 3.59 10.24
C LYS A 66 -6.96 2.45 11.16
N GLY A 67 -6.01 1.67 11.67
CA GLY A 67 -6.29 0.52 12.53
C GLY A 67 -6.91 -0.65 11.78
N TRP A 68 -6.57 -0.86 10.51
CA TRP A 68 -7.08 -2.00 9.74
C TRP A 68 -6.46 -3.30 10.24
N GLN A 69 -7.20 -4.00 11.08
CA GLN A 69 -6.76 -5.26 11.70
C GLN A 69 -7.52 -6.47 11.16
N GLU A 70 -8.69 -6.25 10.57
CA GLU A 70 -9.59 -7.32 10.12
C GLU A 70 -9.46 -7.54 8.61
N ALA A 71 -9.60 -8.80 8.19
CA ALA A 71 -9.44 -9.20 6.79
C ALA A 71 -10.36 -8.43 5.82
N PRO A 72 -11.67 -8.26 6.08
CA PRO A 72 -12.54 -7.52 5.16
C PRO A 72 -12.03 -6.10 4.86
N GLU A 73 -11.51 -5.41 5.87
CA GLU A 73 -10.96 -4.06 5.71
C GLU A 73 -9.67 -4.08 4.88
N LEU A 74 -8.79 -5.05 5.11
CA LEU A 74 -7.53 -5.18 4.37
C LEU A 74 -7.80 -5.46 2.88
N TYR A 75 -8.64 -6.44 2.59
CA TYR A 75 -9.01 -6.83 1.23
C TYR A 75 -9.76 -5.70 0.50
N GLN A 76 -10.70 -5.02 1.16
CA GLN A 76 -11.38 -3.88 0.55
C GLN A 76 -10.40 -2.75 0.23
N ASN A 77 -9.53 -2.37 1.17
CA ASN A 77 -8.65 -1.23 0.99
C ASN A 77 -7.50 -1.52 0.01
N VAL A 78 -6.98 -2.74 -0.04
CA VAL A 78 -5.98 -3.10 -1.06
C VAL A 78 -6.58 -3.06 -2.47
N ARG A 79 -7.82 -3.53 -2.64
CA ARG A 79 -8.55 -3.49 -3.92
C ARG A 79 -8.88 -2.06 -4.36
N ILE A 80 -9.11 -1.15 -3.41
CA ILE A 80 -9.25 0.29 -3.69
C ILE A 80 -7.91 0.87 -4.15
N LEU A 81 -6.80 0.52 -3.49
CA LEU A 81 -5.49 1.13 -3.73
C LEU A 81 -4.73 0.53 -4.92
N LEU A 82 -5.03 -0.70 -5.32
CA LEU A 82 -4.53 -1.31 -6.55
C LEU A 82 -5.46 -1.00 -7.72
N ARG A 83 -4.88 -0.86 -8.92
CA ARG A 83 -5.62 -0.73 -10.17
C ARG A 83 -5.00 -1.59 -11.26
N GLY A 84 -5.74 -1.73 -12.37
CA GLY A 84 -5.23 -2.31 -13.62
C GLY A 84 -4.44 -3.60 -13.41
N ALA A 85 -3.20 -3.62 -13.88
CA ALA A 85 -2.37 -4.82 -13.89
C ALA A 85 -2.01 -5.30 -12.48
N ALA A 86 -1.78 -4.39 -11.54
CA ALA A 86 -1.47 -4.75 -10.16
C ALA A 86 -2.65 -5.39 -9.43
N LEU A 87 -3.88 -4.90 -9.66
CA LEU A 87 -5.08 -5.52 -9.10
C LEU A 87 -5.26 -6.95 -9.63
N VAL A 88 -5.08 -7.15 -10.94
CA VAL A 88 -5.15 -8.49 -11.56
C VAL A 88 -4.11 -9.44 -10.96
N ARG A 89 -2.88 -8.96 -10.74
CA ARG A 89 -1.81 -9.74 -10.09
C ARG A 89 -2.16 -10.10 -8.64
N PHE A 90 -2.76 -9.17 -7.91
CA PHE A 90 -3.21 -9.41 -6.54
C PHE A 90 -4.28 -10.50 -6.51
N GLU A 91 -5.34 -10.41 -7.32
CA GLU A 91 -6.40 -11.42 -7.35
C GLU A 91 -5.88 -12.79 -7.80
N SER A 92 -4.91 -12.81 -8.74
CA SER A 92 -4.26 -14.04 -9.17
C SER A 92 -3.41 -14.66 -8.05
N ALA A 93 -2.67 -13.84 -7.30
CA ALA A 93 -1.90 -14.29 -6.15
C ALA A 93 -2.80 -14.77 -5.01
N ASN A 94 -3.90 -14.05 -4.75
CA ASN A 94 -4.90 -14.40 -3.73
C ASN A 94 -5.55 -15.74 -4.05
N SER A 95 -5.96 -15.94 -5.31
CA SER A 95 -6.54 -17.21 -5.77
C SER A 95 -5.58 -18.40 -5.65
N ALA A 96 -4.26 -18.15 -5.65
CA ALA A 96 -3.23 -19.18 -5.50
C ALA A 96 -2.93 -19.52 -4.02
N VAL A 97 -3.45 -18.73 -3.08
CA VAL A 97 -3.42 -19.01 -1.64
C VAL A 97 -4.73 -19.72 -1.32
N MET A 98 -4.66 -21.02 -1.04
CA MET A 98 -5.85 -21.83 -0.76
C MET A 98 -6.37 -21.51 0.64
N GLY A 99 -7.55 -20.89 0.75
CA GLY A 99 -8.13 -20.53 2.06
C GLY A 99 -9.29 -19.55 1.95
N ASN A 100 -9.86 -19.18 3.10
CA ASN A 100 -10.78 -18.05 3.20
C ASN A 100 -9.99 -16.75 3.30
N GLU A 101 -10.59 -15.61 2.91
CA GLU A 101 -9.99 -14.30 3.12
C GLU A 101 -9.82 -14.01 4.62
N ASP A 102 -8.61 -14.24 5.15
CA ASP A 102 -8.18 -13.85 6.49
C ASP A 102 -6.87 -13.03 6.43
N VAL A 103 -6.40 -12.58 7.60
CA VAL A 103 -5.23 -11.70 7.70
C VAL A 103 -3.93 -12.42 7.29
N GLU A 104 -3.81 -13.71 7.59
CA GLU A 104 -2.61 -14.49 7.27
C GLU A 104 -2.50 -14.71 5.75
N HIS A 105 -3.60 -15.12 5.12
CA HIS A 105 -3.67 -15.29 3.68
C HIS A 105 -3.49 -13.95 2.93
N PHE A 106 -3.96 -12.84 3.50
CA PHE A 106 -3.71 -11.50 2.95
C PHE A 106 -2.21 -11.16 2.94
N ASP A 107 -1.52 -11.37 4.06
CA ASP A 107 -0.08 -11.08 4.17
C ASP A 107 0.74 -12.02 3.25
N GLU A 108 0.35 -13.30 3.14
CA GLU A 108 0.96 -14.24 2.18
C GLU A 108 0.76 -13.79 0.73
N THR A 109 -0.45 -13.32 0.39
CA THR A 109 -0.77 -12.81 -0.96
C THR A 109 0.12 -11.64 -1.34
N LEU A 110 0.29 -10.67 -0.44
CA LEU A 110 1.19 -9.53 -0.68
C LEU A 110 2.66 -9.94 -0.77
N GLN A 111 3.07 -10.98 -0.03
CA GLN A 111 4.43 -11.54 -0.14
C GLN A 111 4.65 -12.21 -1.50
N ARG A 112 3.71 -13.02 -1.98
CA ARG A 112 3.76 -13.66 -3.31
C ARG A 112 3.79 -12.61 -4.42
N MET A 113 2.94 -11.59 -4.33
CA MET A 113 2.96 -10.46 -5.26
C MET A 113 4.29 -9.71 -5.22
N THR A 114 4.88 -9.53 -4.03
CA THR A 114 6.21 -8.91 -3.88
C THR A 114 7.28 -9.73 -4.60
N ALA A 115 7.26 -11.06 -4.51
CA ALA A 115 8.23 -11.90 -5.19
C ALA A 115 8.24 -11.73 -6.72
N MET A 116 7.11 -11.34 -7.33
CA MET A 116 7.04 -11.08 -8.78
C MET A 116 7.91 -9.90 -9.23
N TYR A 117 8.20 -8.94 -8.35
CA TYR A 117 9.07 -7.78 -8.63
C TYR A 117 10.56 -8.08 -8.39
N PHE A 118 10.89 -9.28 -7.92
CA PHE A 118 12.24 -9.71 -7.58
C PHE A 118 12.55 -11.01 -8.32
N PRO A 119 12.82 -10.93 -9.64
CA PRO A 119 13.11 -12.13 -10.42
C PRO A 119 14.28 -12.88 -9.77
N LYS A 120 14.07 -14.18 -9.51
CA LYS A 120 15.16 -15.06 -9.08
C LYS A 120 16.24 -15.01 -10.15
N ARG A 121 17.48 -14.66 -9.77
CA ARG A 121 18.60 -14.78 -10.70
C ARG A 121 18.61 -16.22 -11.21
N PRO A 122 18.68 -16.47 -12.53
CA PRO A 122 18.88 -17.82 -13.00
C PRO A 122 20.16 -18.34 -12.35
N ALA A 123 20.10 -19.53 -11.73
CA ALA A 123 21.29 -20.20 -11.26
C ALA A 123 22.19 -20.39 -12.48
N SER A 124 23.27 -19.60 -12.55
CA SER A 124 24.31 -19.75 -13.55
C SER A 124 24.81 -21.18 -13.44
N LYS A 125 24.47 -22.02 -14.43
CA LYS A 125 25.03 -23.36 -14.57
C LYS A 125 26.54 -23.20 -14.56
N ILE A 126 27.18 -23.60 -13.46
CA ILE A 126 28.62 -23.81 -13.42
C ILE A 126 28.87 -24.94 -14.44
N ARG A 127 29.37 -24.60 -15.62
CA ARG A 127 29.92 -25.59 -16.55
C ARG A 127 31.18 -26.13 -15.87
N GLN A 128 31.12 -27.40 -15.47
CA GLN A 128 32.30 -28.21 -15.19
C GLN A 128 33.05 -28.47 -16.50
#